data_AF-A0A078IVW1-F1
#
_entry.id   AF-A0A078IVW1-F1
#
_cell.length_a   1.000
_cell.length_b   1.000
_cell.length_c   1.000
_cell.angle_alpha   90.00
_cell.angle_beta   90.00
_cell.angle_gamma   90.00
#
_symmetry.space_group_name_H-M   'P 1'
#
loop_
_entity.id
_entity.type
_entity.pdbx_description
1 polymer ?
#
loop_
_entity_poly.entity_id
_entity_poly.type
_entity_poly.pdbx_seq_one_letter_code
_entity_poly.pdbx_strand_id
1 'polypeptide(L)'
;MLSCSSAFQRVASLMFMAPKLKPQRLHQIAETGAEQLVKKARTMTTESSMKDAFSQYADYLNNFNEKRERVVKASRDITMNSKKVIFQVHRLSKDNKDEVLEKAGKDLEAVREQHFARLMKELQGTDFWKLRRAYSPGVQEYVEAATFYKFCVSGTLSTLDEINSTLLPLSDPSLEALQINILDYILGLADLTGELMRMAIGRISDGEVEFAQRICQFVRQIHRELLLVVPQMDDSYDMKSKMEVMLQSVIKIENACFSVHVRGSEYIPLLGDDAPTSFLLGETRDLISSLPSEKGWLVSQIYQFQGRWHTEALLQGILTCQKHFKAKDSDIILVTNPKSGTTWLKSLVFALINRHKFPVSSGDHPLLVTNPHLLVPFMEGVYYESPDFDFSLLPFPRLMNTHISHLSLPESVKSSSCKIVYCCRNPKDMFVSLWHFGKKLAPQETADYPIEKAVEAFCQGKFIAGPFWDHVLEYWYASLENPNKVLFVTYEELKKQTEVEVKRIAEFIGCGFTAEEEVSEIVKLCSFESLSSLEVNKQGKLPNGIETNAFFRKGETGGWRDTLSESLADAIDRTTEEKFGGSGLKFSC
;
A
#
# COMPACT_ATOMS: atom_id res chain seq x y z
N MET A 1 19.69 8.99 14.95
CA MET A 1 18.79 9.14 16.12
C MET A 1 18.38 10.60 16.20
N LEU A 2 17.22 10.95 15.65
CA LEU A 2 16.68 12.32 15.65
C LEU A 2 15.60 12.41 16.74
N SER A 3 15.79 13.28 17.73
CA SER A 3 14.91 13.38 18.88
C SER A 3 13.74 14.33 18.61
N CYS A 4 12.57 13.79 18.27
CA CYS A 4 11.29 14.51 18.35
C CYS A 4 10.70 14.55 19.78
N SER A 5 11.41 13.96 20.76
CA SER A 5 10.94 13.76 22.14
C SER A 5 10.73 15.07 22.92
N SER A 6 11.48 16.14 22.62
CA SER A 6 11.45 17.36 23.43
C SER A 6 10.23 18.25 23.18
N ALA A 7 9.64 18.21 21.97
CA ALA A 7 8.46 19.00 21.62
C ALA A 7 7.17 18.46 22.27
N PHE A 8 7.04 17.13 22.36
CA PHE A 8 5.83 16.48 22.90
C PHE A 8 5.84 16.33 24.43
N GLN A 9 7.01 16.23 25.07
CA GLN A 9 7.10 16.11 26.54
C GLN A 9 6.59 17.36 27.30
N ARG A 10 6.59 18.55 26.69
CA ARG A 10 6.01 19.76 27.29
C ARG A 10 4.48 19.81 27.22
N VAL A 11 3.87 19.17 26.22
CA VAL A 11 2.40 19.14 26.05
C VAL A 11 1.74 18.25 27.11
N ALA A 12 2.36 17.13 27.45
CA ALA A 12 1.87 16.26 28.53
C ALA A 12 1.95 16.92 29.92
N SER A 13 2.90 17.85 30.13
CA SER A 13 3.13 18.47 31.45
C SER A 13 2.16 19.63 31.76
N LEU A 14 1.56 20.26 30.75
CA LEU A 14 0.61 21.37 30.94
C LEU A 14 -0.83 20.90 31.24
N MET A 15 -1.19 19.66 30.91
CA MET A 15 -2.51 19.08 31.18
C MET A 15 -2.72 18.63 32.64
N PHE A 16 -1.67 18.55 33.46
CA PHE A 16 -1.74 18.02 34.83
C PHE A 16 -1.94 19.06 35.94
N MET A 17 -2.09 20.35 35.63
CA MET A 17 -2.34 21.38 36.66
C MET A 17 -3.40 22.41 36.27
N ALA A 18 -4.67 22.08 36.51
CA ALA A 18 -5.72 23.04 36.86
C ALA A 18 -6.94 22.32 37.50
N PRO A 19 -7.55 22.87 38.57
CA PRO A 19 -8.60 22.19 39.33
C PRO A 19 -9.98 22.27 38.65
N LYS A 20 -10.73 21.17 38.76
CA LYS A 20 -12.12 21.02 38.29
C LYS A 20 -13.05 22.00 39.00
N LEU A 21 -13.66 22.92 38.25
CA LEU A 21 -14.85 23.68 38.67
C LEU A 21 -15.97 23.45 37.67
N LYS A 22 -16.99 22.69 38.07
CA LYS A 22 -18.28 22.56 37.38
C LYS A 22 -19.21 23.69 37.83
N PRO A 23 -20.01 24.31 36.94
CA PRO A 23 -21.22 25.00 37.36
C PRO A 23 -22.44 24.07 37.21
N GLN A 24 -23.07 23.75 38.34
CA GLN A 24 -24.43 23.23 38.39
C GLN A 24 -25.41 24.39 38.12
N ARG A 25 -26.30 24.24 37.13
CA ARG A 25 -27.50 25.08 37.00
C ARG A 25 -28.58 24.54 37.94
N LEU A 26 -28.98 25.34 38.92
CA LEU A 26 -30.20 25.14 39.72
C LEU A 26 -31.20 26.23 39.33
N HIS A 27 -32.31 25.81 38.73
CA HIS A 27 -33.53 26.62 38.66
C HIS A 27 -34.19 26.63 40.04
N GLN A 28 -34.40 27.81 40.61
CA GLN A 28 -35.36 28.00 41.70
C GLN A 28 -36.58 28.75 41.16
N ILE A 29 -37.72 28.08 41.29
CA ILE A 29 -39.08 28.60 41.18
C ILE A 29 -39.43 29.17 42.56
N ALA A 30 -39.96 30.40 42.61
CA ALA A 30 -40.64 30.93 43.79
C ALA A 30 -41.85 31.77 43.35
N GLU A 31 -43.03 31.16 43.45
CA GLU A 31 -44.31 31.80 43.78
C GLU A 31 -44.25 32.27 45.25
N THR A 32 -44.88 33.32 45.79
CA THR A 32 -46.17 33.99 45.58
C THR A 32 -46.15 35.35 46.34
N GLY A 33 -47.06 36.26 46.01
CA GLY A 33 -47.42 37.39 46.90
C GLY A 33 -48.15 38.53 46.18
N ALA A 34 -49.47 38.47 46.11
CA ALA A 34 -50.32 39.50 45.54
C ALA A 34 -50.74 40.52 46.60
N GLU A 35 -50.49 41.81 46.36
CA GLU A 35 -51.29 42.90 46.94
C GLU A 35 -51.56 43.98 45.87
N GLN A 36 -52.84 44.33 45.74
CA GLN A 36 -53.40 45.28 44.78
C GLN A 36 -53.03 46.72 45.13
N LEU A 37 -52.51 47.50 44.18
CA LEU A 37 -52.62 48.97 44.21
C LEU A 37 -52.74 49.54 42.79
N VAL A 38 -53.99 49.84 42.43
CA VAL A 38 -54.50 50.94 41.58
C VAL A 38 -53.59 51.47 40.45
N LYS A 39 -54.08 51.26 39.22
CA LYS A 39 -53.63 51.91 37.98
C LYS A 39 -53.38 53.42 38.17
N LYS A 40 -52.12 53.83 38.03
CA LYS A 40 -51.76 55.18 37.60
C LYS A 40 -50.72 55.02 36.49
N ALA A 41 -51.13 55.35 35.27
CA ALA A 41 -50.23 55.40 34.13
C ALA A 41 -49.14 56.44 34.43
N ARG A 42 -47.99 55.96 34.86
CA ARG A 42 -46.76 56.75 34.89
C ARG A 42 -46.23 56.66 33.48
N THR A 43 -46.39 57.73 32.70
CA THR A 43 -45.69 57.92 31.44
C THR A 43 -44.20 57.96 31.76
N MET A 44 -43.57 56.78 31.84
CA MET A 44 -42.13 56.66 31.76
C MET A 44 -41.79 56.78 30.28
N THR A 45 -40.88 57.68 29.98
CA THR A 45 -40.23 57.87 28.69
C THR A 45 -39.41 56.61 28.32
N THR A 46 -40.09 55.50 28.02
CA THR A 46 -39.48 54.19 27.71
C THR A 46 -39.35 53.92 26.22
N GLU A 47 -40.09 54.64 25.36
CA GLU A 47 -39.98 54.46 23.90
C GLU A 47 -38.65 54.97 23.33
N SER A 48 -38.12 56.10 23.83
CA SER A 48 -36.79 56.58 23.41
C SER A 48 -35.71 55.63 23.89
N SER A 49 -35.68 55.27 25.17
CA SER A 49 -34.62 54.45 25.76
C SER A 49 -34.49 53.06 25.12
N MET A 50 -35.60 52.39 24.79
CA MET A 50 -35.54 51.11 24.09
C MET A 50 -35.13 51.27 22.62
N LYS A 51 -35.63 52.29 21.92
CA LYS A 51 -35.26 52.56 20.53
C LYS A 51 -33.78 52.93 20.41
N ASP A 52 -33.28 53.74 21.33
CA ASP A 52 -31.86 54.11 21.45
C ASP A 52 -31.00 52.87 21.74
N ALA A 53 -31.47 51.95 22.59
CA ALA A 53 -30.80 50.68 22.83
C ALA A 53 -30.80 49.76 21.60
N PHE A 54 -31.92 49.63 20.86
CA PHE A 54 -31.98 48.86 19.61
C PHE A 54 -31.07 49.44 18.53
N SER A 55 -31.00 50.76 18.41
CA SER A 55 -30.06 51.43 17.50
C SER A 55 -28.60 51.13 17.88
N GLN A 56 -28.26 51.19 19.17
CA GLN A 56 -26.92 50.82 19.66
C GLN A 56 -26.56 49.36 19.36
N TYR A 57 -27.51 48.43 19.51
CA TYR A 57 -27.29 47.02 19.16
C TYR A 57 -27.17 46.80 17.66
N ALA A 58 -27.96 47.51 16.84
CA ALA A 58 -27.86 47.45 15.39
C ALA A 58 -26.49 47.97 14.90
N ASP A 59 -26.04 49.11 15.43
CA ASP A 59 -24.72 49.67 15.12
C ASP A 59 -23.60 48.73 15.58
N TYR A 60 -23.72 48.12 16.76
CA TYR A 60 -22.78 47.10 17.23
C TYR A 60 -22.71 45.88 16.27
N LEU A 61 -23.86 45.33 15.87
CA LEU A 61 -23.92 44.18 14.96
C LEU A 61 -23.40 44.50 13.56
N ASN A 62 -23.72 45.69 13.03
CA ASN A 62 -23.21 46.15 11.74
C ASN A 62 -21.68 46.30 11.78
N ASN A 63 -21.15 47.00 12.78
CA ASN A 63 -19.71 47.15 12.97
C ASN A 63 -19.01 45.79 13.16
N PHE A 64 -19.63 44.86 13.89
CA PHE A 64 -19.11 43.51 14.06
C PHE A 64 -19.11 42.71 12.75
N ASN A 65 -20.18 42.79 11.95
CA ASN A 65 -20.25 42.12 10.66
C ASN A 65 -19.25 42.69 9.65
N GLU A 66 -19.11 44.01 9.58
CA GLU A 66 -18.09 44.65 8.74
C GLU A 66 -16.66 44.23 9.16
N LYS A 67 -16.39 44.18 10.48
CA LYS A 67 -15.12 43.67 11.02
C LYS A 67 -14.91 42.22 10.61
N ARG A 68 -15.92 41.37 10.75
CA ARG A 68 -15.88 39.96 10.34
C ARG A 68 -15.57 39.82 8.85
N GLU A 69 -16.17 40.61 7.97
CA GLU A 69 -15.89 40.57 6.53
C GLU A 69 -14.44 40.95 6.20
N ARG A 70 -13.90 41.99 6.85
CA ARG A 70 -12.49 42.36 6.70
C ARG A 70 -11.55 41.25 7.17
N VAL A 71 -11.86 40.60 8.29
CA VAL A 71 -11.11 39.45 8.80
C VAL A 71 -11.17 38.26 7.86
N VAL A 72 -12.35 37.93 7.31
CA VAL A 72 -12.49 36.85 6.30
C VAL A 72 -11.64 37.16 5.06
N LYS A 73 -11.62 38.42 4.60
CA LYS A 73 -10.79 38.84 3.47
C LYS A 73 -9.30 38.68 3.78
N ALA A 74 -8.84 39.14 4.94
CA ALA A 74 -7.46 38.97 5.38
C ALA A 74 -7.07 37.48 5.49
N SER A 75 -7.96 36.64 6.03
CA SER A 75 -7.76 35.18 6.09
C SER A 75 -7.58 34.57 4.71
N ARG A 76 -8.41 34.96 3.72
CA ARG A 76 -8.31 34.47 2.35
C ARG A 76 -7.01 34.91 1.67
N ASP A 77 -6.56 36.14 1.93
CA ASP A 77 -5.28 36.64 1.43
C ASP A 77 -4.11 35.81 2.01
N ILE A 78 -4.15 35.47 3.31
CA ILE A 78 -3.15 34.58 3.93
C ILE A 78 -3.20 33.18 3.29
N THR A 79 -4.39 32.58 3.16
CA THR A 79 -4.54 31.26 2.53
C THR A 79 -3.96 31.25 1.12
N MET A 80 -4.34 32.23 0.28
CA MET A 80 -3.90 32.30 -1.11
C MET A 80 -2.38 32.39 -1.23
N ASN A 81 -1.73 33.22 -0.41
CA ASN A 81 -0.29 33.40 -0.50
C ASN A 81 0.50 32.28 0.20
N SER A 82 -0.04 31.68 1.26
CA SER A 82 0.53 30.47 1.87
C SER A 82 0.53 29.30 0.88
N LYS A 83 -0.55 29.14 0.09
CA LYS A 83 -0.58 28.17 -1.02
C LYS A 83 0.49 28.41 -2.07
N LYS A 84 0.77 29.67 -2.41
CA LYS A 84 1.87 30.00 -3.34
C LYS A 84 3.23 29.56 -2.79
N VAL A 85 3.47 29.74 -1.49
CA VAL A 85 4.67 29.23 -0.82
C VAL A 85 4.74 27.71 -0.92
N ILE A 86 3.65 27.00 -0.59
CA ILE A 86 3.57 25.53 -0.69
C ILE A 86 3.87 25.07 -2.12
N PHE A 87 3.24 25.67 -3.13
CA PHE A 87 3.50 25.34 -4.54
C PHE A 87 4.93 25.65 -4.98
N GLN A 88 5.53 26.71 -4.44
CA GLN A 88 6.93 27.05 -4.71
C GLN A 88 7.85 25.99 -4.08
N VAL A 89 7.60 25.55 -2.85
CA VAL A 89 8.36 24.48 -2.17
C VAL A 89 8.24 23.14 -2.90
N HIS A 90 7.09 22.81 -3.50
CA HIS A 90 6.94 21.60 -4.31
C HIS A 90 7.82 21.54 -5.57
N ARG A 91 8.34 22.69 -6.03
CA ARG A 91 9.25 22.75 -7.20
C ARG A 91 10.70 22.40 -6.85
N LEU A 92 10.97 22.12 -5.58
CA LEU A 92 12.29 21.72 -5.10
C LEU A 92 12.78 20.51 -5.90
N SER A 93 14.04 20.50 -6.30
CA SER A 93 14.76 19.36 -6.88
C SER A 93 16.18 19.32 -6.33
N LYS A 94 16.95 18.29 -6.70
CA LYS A 94 18.37 18.21 -6.35
C LYS A 94 19.17 19.40 -6.90
N ASP A 95 18.81 19.90 -8.07
CA ASP A 95 19.62 20.87 -8.82
C ASP A 95 19.26 22.33 -8.50
N ASN A 96 18.08 22.60 -7.96
CA ASN A 96 17.56 23.96 -7.71
C ASN A 96 17.23 24.24 -6.24
N LYS A 97 17.69 23.37 -5.32
CA LYS A 97 17.28 23.35 -3.92
C LYS A 97 17.40 24.72 -3.25
N ASP A 98 18.58 25.34 -3.35
CA ASP A 98 18.89 26.58 -2.64
C ASP A 98 18.11 27.77 -3.20
N GLU A 99 17.98 27.88 -4.53
CA GLU A 99 17.21 28.93 -5.19
C GLU A 99 15.71 28.87 -4.82
N VAL A 100 15.14 27.65 -4.86
CA VAL A 100 13.73 27.44 -4.51
C VAL A 100 13.47 27.77 -3.04
N LEU A 101 14.35 27.36 -2.13
CA LEU A 101 14.21 27.65 -0.70
C LEU A 101 14.46 29.12 -0.35
N GLU A 102 15.37 29.80 -1.03
CA GLU A 102 15.58 31.23 -0.85
C GLU A 102 14.32 32.01 -1.26
N LYS A 103 13.75 31.67 -2.43
CA LYS A 103 12.53 32.32 -2.91
C LYS A 103 11.32 32.00 -2.03
N ALA A 104 11.11 30.73 -1.67
CA ALA A 104 10.02 30.34 -0.78
C ALA A 104 10.12 31.01 0.60
N GLY A 105 11.35 31.19 1.11
CA GLY A 105 11.60 31.92 2.34
C GLY A 105 11.19 33.39 2.25
N LYS A 106 11.55 34.08 1.16
CA LYS A 106 11.11 35.47 0.91
C LYS A 106 9.60 35.59 0.78
N ASP A 107 8.96 34.65 0.09
CA ASP A 107 7.51 34.63 -0.07
C ASP A 107 6.80 34.37 1.28
N LEU A 108 7.30 33.44 2.10
CA LEU A 108 6.76 33.16 3.43
C LEU A 108 6.91 34.36 4.38
N GLU A 109 8.05 35.04 4.32
CA GLU A 109 8.30 36.28 5.04
C GLU A 109 7.32 37.38 4.62
N ALA A 110 7.03 37.51 3.32
CA ALA A 110 6.03 38.45 2.83
C ALA A 110 4.61 38.10 3.31
N VAL A 111 4.26 36.81 3.40
CA VAL A 111 2.98 36.40 4.01
C VAL A 111 2.87 36.89 5.44
N ARG A 112 3.95 36.75 6.22
CA ARG A 112 4.02 37.21 7.61
C ARG A 112 3.86 38.73 7.70
N GLU A 113 4.76 39.47 7.06
CA GLU A 113 4.87 40.92 7.21
C GLU A 113 3.71 41.70 6.59
N GLN A 114 3.08 41.18 5.53
CA GLN A 114 2.02 41.91 4.82
C GLN A 114 0.62 41.41 5.18
N HIS A 115 0.41 40.10 5.17
CA HIS A 115 -0.93 39.52 5.29
C HIS A 115 -1.27 39.20 6.74
N PHE A 116 -0.33 38.59 7.48
CA PHE A 116 -0.52 38.30 8.89
C PHE A 116 -0.57 39.58 9.72
N ALA A 117 0.30 40.55 9.46
CA ALA A 117 0.26 41.88 10.09
C ALA A 117 -1.10 42.59 9.86
N ARG A 118 -1.66 42.50 8.64
CA ARG A 118 -2.99 43.04 8.34
C ARG A 118 -4.09 42.34 9.15
N LEU A 119 -4.05 41.01 9.23
CA LEU A 119 -5.00 40.25 10.04
C LEU A 119 -4.92 40.67 11.51
N MET A 120 -3.70 40.82 12.05
CA MET A 120 -3.49 41.25 13.44
C MET A 120 -4.06 42.65 13.68
N LYS A 121 -3.88 43.58 12.74
CA LYS A 121 -4.47 44.93 12.80
C LYS A 121 -6.01 44.90 12.83
N GLU A 122 -6.63 44.08 11.98
CA GLU A 122 -8.10 43.93 11.96
C GLU A 122 -8.62 43.24 13.22
N LEU A 123 -7.80 42.42 13.88
CA LEU A 123 -8.17 41.69 15.08
C LEU A 123 -7.96 42.49 16.39
N GLN A 124 -7.32 43.66 16.36
CA GLN A 124 -7.09 44.52 17.54
C GLN A 124 -8.37 44.68 18.39
N GLY A 125 -8.23 44.54 19.73
CA GLY A 125 -9.31 44.58 20.73
C GLY A 125 -9.56 43.23 21.43
N THR A 126 -10.61 43.10 22.24
CA THR A 126 -10.84 41.96 23.17
C THR A 126 -11.62 40.76 22.58
N ASP A 127 -11.83 40.70 21.25
CA ASP A 127 -12.80 39.79 20.61
C ASP A 127 -12.16 38.73 19.68
N PHE A 128 -10.88 38.39 19.86
CA PHE A 128 -10.16 37.39 19.03
C PHE A 128 -10.87 36.03 18.96
N TRP A 129 -11.47 35.59 20.06
CA TRP A 129 -12.15 34.32 20.17
C TRP A 129 -13.49 34.29 19.42
N LYS A 130 -14.20 35.43 19.33
CA LYS A 130 -15.49 35.55 18.60
C LYS A 130 -15.32 35.39 17.11
N LEU A 131 -14.19 35.86 16.57
CA LEU A 131 -13.89 35.83 15.13
C LEU A 131 -12.99 34.66 14.73
N ARG A 132 -12.68 33.72 15.63
CA ARG A 132 -11.78 32.58 15.35
C ARG A 132 -12.15 31.83 14.08
N ARG A 133 -13.43 31.51 13.89
CA ARG A 133 -13.92 30.80 12.69
C ARG A 133 -13.67 31.58 11.39
N ALA A 134 -13.54 32.90 11.44
CA ALA A 134 -13.32 33.74 10.26
C ALA A 134 -11.86 33.76 9.78
N TYR A 135 -10.89 33.55 10.68
CA TYR A 135 -9.46 33.59 10.34
C TYR A 135 -8.71 32.25 10.47
N SER A 136 -9.27 31.31 11.24
CA SER A 136 -8.67 29.99 11.47
C SER A 136 -8.23 29.28 10.18
N PRO A 137 -8.99 29.29 9.06
CA PRO A 137 -8.53 28.69 7.81
C PRO A 137 -7.24 29.32 7.25
N GLY A 138 -7.07 30.63 7.36
CA GLY A 138 -5.85 31.31 6.94
C GLY A 138 -4.66 30.97 7.83
N VAL A 139 -4.90 30.86 9.14
CA VAL A 139 -3.87 30.49 10.11
C VAL A 139 -3.41 29.04 9.93
N GLN A 140 -4.34 28.10 9.71
CA GLN A 140 -4.01 26.69 9.46
C GLN A 140 -3.12 26.54 8.21
N GLU A 141 -3.47 27.20 7.11
CA GLU A 141 -2.68 27.18 5.87
C GLU A 141 -1.29 27.83 6.04
N TYR A 142 -1.20 28.90 6.85
CA TYR A 142 0.10 29.51 7.17
C TYR A 142 0.99 28.56 7.99
N VAL A 143 0.41 27.87 8.98
CA VAL A 143 1.14 26.85 9.77
C VAL A 143 1.63 25.73 8.86
N GLU A 144 0.79 25.23 7.96
CA GLU A 144 1.15 24.22 6.96
C GLU A 144 2.32 24.70 6.09
N ALA A 145 2.23 25.90 5.52
CA ALA A 145 3.30 26.47 4.70
C ALA A 145 4.62 26.65 5.47
N ALA A 146 4.56 27.19 6.69
CA ALA A 146 5.74 27.44 7.53
C ALA A 146 6.42 26.14 7.99
N THR A 147 5.63 25.14 8.37
CA THR A 147 6.15 23.82 8.78
C THR A 147 6.68 23.01 7.60
N PHE A 148 6.03 23.10 6.44
CA PHE A 148 6.51 22.47 5.20
C PHE A 148 7.84 23.06 4.74
N TYR A 149 7.95 24.39 4.75
CA TYR A 149 9.20 25.09 4.46
C TYR A 149 10.32 24.67 5.42
N LYS A 150 10.06 24.68 6.74
CA LYS A 150 11.06 24.30 7.77
C LYS A 150 11.53 22.86 7.60
N PHE A 151 10.62 21.94 7.29
CA PHE A 151 10.94 20.54 7.00
C PHE A 151 11.91 20.44 5.82
N CYS A 152 11.66 21.15 4.72
CA CYS A 152 12.53 21.14 3.54
C CYS A 152 13.91 21.76 3.79
N VAL A 153 14.01 22.74 4.69
CA VAL A 153 15.28 23.38 5.08
C VAL A 153 16.10 22.50 6.03
N SER A 154 15.46 21.93 7.06
CA SER A 154 16.16 21.37 8.24
C SER A 154 15.78 19.94 8.60
N GLY A 155 14.75 19.37 7.98
CA GLY A 155 14.18 18.06 8.34
C GLY A 155 13.43 18.05 9.68
N THR A 156 13.15 19.22 10.26
CA THR A 156 12.46 19.37 11.55
C THR A 156 11.14 20.12 11.41
N LEU A 157 10.28 20.01 12.42
CA LEU A 157 9.03 20.74 12.51
C LEU A 157 9.24 22.08 13.22
N SER A 158 8.64 23.17 12.70
CA SER A 158 8.53 24.42 13.46
C SER A 158 7.55 24.22 14.61
N THR A 159 8.01 24.42 15.84
CA THR A 159 7.17 24.36 17.03
C THR A 159 6.21 25.55 17.09
N LEU A 160 5.11 25.40 17.85
CA LEU A 160 4.16 26.50 18.05
C LEU A 160 4.83 27.74 18.64
N ASP A 161 5.75 27.55 19.59
CA ASP A 161 6.51 28.63 20.23
C ASP A 161 7.41 29.36 19.22
N GLU A 162 8.09 28.62 18.34
CA GLU A 162 8.91 29.22 17.28
C GLU A 162 8.06 30.04 16.30
N ILE A 163 6.92 29.51 15.85
CA ILE A 163 6.03 30.25 14.94
C ILE A 163 5.50 31.51 15.63
N ASN A 164 4.98 31.39 16.84
CA ASN A 164 4.49 32.55 17.59
C ASN A 164 5.61 33.56 17.87
N SER A 165 6.84 33.12 18.11
CA SER A 165 8.00 34.02 18.30
C SER A 165 8.28 34.86 17.07
N THR A 166 8.06 34.33 15.86
CA THR A 166 8.19 35.12 14.63
C THR A 166 7.07 36.14 14.42
N LEU A 167 5.91 35.94 15.06
CA LEU A 167 4.75 36.83 14.96
C LEU A 167 4.74 37.92 16.04
N LEU A 168 5.45 37.70 17.16
CA LEU A 168 5.56 38.67 18.25
C LEU A 168 5.98 40.08 17.78
N PRO A 169 6.99 40.27 16.89
CA PRO A 169 7.42 41.59 16.45
C PRO A 169 6.36 42.38 15.67
N LEU A 170 5.33 41.71 15.15
CA LEU A 170 4.21 42.34 14.44
C LEU A 170 3.15 42.92 15.38
N SER A 171 3.22 42.59 16.67
CA SER A 171 2.25 43.04 17.67
C SER A 171 2.64 44.41 18.22
N ASP A 172 1.63 45.23 18.50
CA ASP A 172 1.83 46.45 19.28
C ASP A 172 2.22 46.05 20.73
N PRO A 173 3.34 46.55 21.29
CA PRO A 173 3.75 46.24 22.67
C PRO A 173 2.72 46.61 23.74
N SER A 174 1.74 47.46 23.40
CA SER A 174 0.67 47.91 24.30
C SER A 174 -0.61 47.04 24.26
N LEU A 175 -0.67 46.03 23.39
CA LEU A 175 -1.84 45.16 23.19
C LEU A 175 -1.49 43.67 23.33
N GLU A 176 -2.49 42.85 23.66
CA GLU A 176 -2.33 41.39 23.72
C GLU A 176 -2.10 40.84 22.30
N ALA A 177 -0.91 40.27 22.07
CA ALA A 177 -0.49 39.73 20.78
C ALA A 177 -1.37 38.56 20.35
N LEU A 178 -1.82 38.55 19.09
CA LEU A 178 -2.48 37.37 18.52
C LEU A 178 -1.47 36.23 18.46
N GLN A 179 -1.70 35.20 19.27
CA GLN A 179 -0.96 33.95 19.22
C GLN A 179 -1.78 32.89 18.50
N ILE A 180 -1.11 32.14 17.62
CA ILE A 180 -1.68 30.92 17.08
C ILE A 180 -1.93 29.98 18.26
N ASN A 181 -3.17 29.52 18.38
CA ASN A 181 -3.54 28.57 19.41
C ASN A 181 -3.18 27.13 18.99
N ILE A 182 -3.14 26.25 19.97
CA ILE A 182 -2.76 24.85 19.77
C ILE A 182 -3.68 24.11 18.79
N LEU A 183 -4.96 24.46 18.71
CA LEU A 183 -5.91 23.79 17.81
C LEU A 183 -5.62 24.12 16.35
N ASP A 184 -5.43 25.41 16.03
CA ASP A 184 -5.11 25.85 14.66
C ASP A 184 -3.73 25.33 14.21
N TYR A 185 -2.79 25.20 15.14
CA TYR A 185 -1.50 24.56 14.90
C TYR A 185 -1.62 23.07 14.56
N ILE A 186 -2.36 22.30 15.37
CA ILE A 186 -2.57 20.86 15.14
C ILE A 186 -3.32 20.61 13.82
N LEU A 187 -4.31 21.44 13.50
CA LEU A 187 -5.07 21.31 12.24
C LEU A 187 -4.17 21.58 11.01
N GLY A 188 -3.34 22.64 11.05
CA GLY A 188 -2.35 22.88 10.00
C GLY A 188 -1.29 21.78 9.89
N LEU A 189 -0.88 21.20 11.02
CA LEU A 189 0.05 20.06 11.06
C LEU A 189 -0.56 18.79 10.46
N ALA A 190 -1.87 18.60 10.60
CA ALA A 190 -2.57 17.49 9.98
C ALA A 190 -2.60 17.64 8.45
N ASP A 191 -2.84 18.84 7.93
CA ASP A 191 -2.82 19.13 6.49
C ASP A 191 -1.42 18.98 5.87
N LEU A 192 -0.38 19.40 6.59
CA LEU A 192 1.02 19.20 6.21
C LEU A 192 1.31 17.77 5.78
N THR A 193 0.71 16.77 6.42
CA THR A 193 0.94 15.36 6.05
C THR A 193 0.55 15.03 4.62
N GLY A 194 -0.47 15.71 4.08
CA GLY A 194 -0.91 15.57 2.70
C GLY A 194 0.04 16.22 1.70
N GLU A 195 0.68 17.33 2.06
CA GLU A 195 1.73 17.98 1.25
C GLU A 195 3.03 17.18 1.28
N LEU A 196 3.41 16.68 2.46
CA LEU A 196 4.54 15.76 2.61
C LEU A 196 4.33 14.47 1.80
N MET A 197 3.11 13.91 1.80
CA MET A 197 2.77 12.76 0.95
C MET A 197 2.95 13.09 -0.53
N ARG A 198 2.40 14.20 -1.02
CA ARG A 198 2.57 14.62 -2.42
C ARG A 198 4.05 14.76 -2.79
N MET A 199 4.84 15.39 -1.93
CA MET A 199 6.28 15.53 -2.14
C MET A 199 6.99 14.17 -2.14
N ALA A 200 6.63 13.26 -1.22
CA ALA A 200 7.20 11.92 -1.19
C ALA A 200 6.90 11.14 -2.48
N ILE A 201 5.68 11.20 -3.00
CA ILE A 201 5.32 10.55 -4.28
C ILE A 201 6.10 11.15 -5.47
N GLY A 202 6.24 12.48 -5.52
CA GLY A 202 7.08 13.13 -6.54
C GLY A 202 8.54 12.66 -6.46
N ARG A 203 9.11 12.64 -5.25
CA ARG A 203 10.49 12.19 -5.00
C ARG A 203 10.74 10.74 -5.34
N ILE A 204 9.76 9.87 -5.08
CA ILE A 204 9.81 8.46 -5.50
C ILE A 204 9.88 8.37 -7.03
N SER A 205 9.12 9.21 -7.74
CA SER A 205 9.13 9.25 -9.21
C SER A 205 10.47 9.75 -9.77
N ASP A 206 11.16 10.62 -9.02
CA ASP A 206 12.51 11.14 -9.34
C ASP A 206 13.65 10.19 -8.86
N GLY A 207 13.33 9.01 -8.33
CA GLY A 207 14.32 8.02 -7.86
C GLY A 207 14.94 8.33 -6.48
N GLU A 208 14.41 9.30 -5.73
CA GLU A 208 14.90 9.71 -4.40
C GLU A 208 14.21 8.95 -3.26
N VAL A 209 14.29 7.62 -3.29
CA VAL A 209 13.54 6.73 -2.39
C VAL A 209 13.88 6.95 -0.91
N GLU A 210 15.16 7.16 -0.58
CA GLU A 210 15.57 7.42 0.80
C GLU A 210 14.96 8.72 1.35
N PHE A 211 14.81 9.74 0.51
CA PHE A 211 14.19 11.00 0.92
C PHE A 211 12.70 10.79 1.20
N ALA A 212 12.01 10.01 0.35
CA ALA A 212 10.62 9.63 0.58
C ALA A 212 10.43 8.76 1.83
N GLN A 213 11.36 7.86 2.14
CA GLN A 213 11.35 7.07 3.38
C GLN A 213 11.51 7.96 4.62
N ARG A 214 12.37 8.98 4.57
CA ARG A 214 12.49 9.97 5.65
C ARG A 214 11.18 10.73 5.85
N ILE A 215 10.52 11.14 4.77
CA ILE A 215 9.19 11.75 4.85
C ILE A 215 8.20 10.78 5.49
N CYS A 216 8.18 9.51 5.07
CA CYS A 216 7.30 8.48 5.61
C CYS A 216 7.48 8.31 7.13
N GLN A 217 8.72 8.24 7.60
CA GLN A 217 9.04 8.15 9.03
C GLN A 217 8.51 9.37 9.79
N PHE A 218 8.70 10.56 9.23
CA PHE A 218 8.26 11.81 9.83
C PHE A 218 6.73 11.92 9.92
N VAL A 219 6.01 11.62 8.83
CA VAL A 219 4.54 11.66 8.80
C VAL A 219 3.94 10.62 9.76
N ARG A 220 4.51 9.41 9.80
CA ARG A 220 4.11 8.36 10.74
C ARG A 220 4.32 8.77 12.19
N GLN A 221 5.40 9.49 12.49
CA GLN A 221 5.64 10.04 13.82
C GLN A 221 4.57 11.06 14.19
N ILE A 222 4.25 12.02 13.32
CA ILE A 222 3.18 13.01 13.56
C ILE A 222 1.85 12.29 13.83
N HIS A 223 1.47 11.33 12.99
CA HIS A 223 0.24 10.57 13.17
C HIS A 223 0.19 9.81 14.50
N ARG A 224 1.29 9.15 14.89
CA ARG A 224 1.39 8.43 16.17
C ARG A 224 1.19 9.35 17.37
N GLU A 225 1.84 10.51 17.38
CA GLU A 225 1.75 11.45 18.50
C GLU A 225 0.36 12.07 18.57
N LEU A 226 -0.25 12.44 17.43
CA LEU A 226 -1.61 12.96 17.40
C LEU A 226 -2.65 11.91 17.82
N LEU A 227 -2.43 10.62 17.54
CA LEU A 227 -3.31 9.54 18.02
C LEU A 227 -3.49 9.56 19.57
N LEU A 228 -2.49 10.03 20.31
CA LEU A 228 -2.55 10.14 21.78
C LEU A 228 -3.29 11.38 22.26
N VAL A 229 -3.28 12.45 21.46
CA VAL A 229 -3.82 13.77 21.81
C VAL A 229 -5.27 13.94 21.38
N VAL A 230 -5.63 13.49 20.18
CA VAL A 230 -6.97 13.71 19.57
C VAL A 230 -8.13 13.19 20.44
N PRO A 231 -8.06 12.02 21.09
CA PRO A 231 -9.12 11.55 21.98
C PRO A 231 -9.37 12.44 23.21
N GLN A 232 -8.44 13.34 23.53
CA GLN A 232 -8.52 14.25 24.68
C GLN A 232 -9.01 15.66 24.30
N MET A 233 -9.33 15.89 23.03
CA MET A 233 -9.78 17.19 22.52
C MET A 233 -11.31 17.33 22.64
N ASP A 234 -11.79 18.48 23.14
CA ASP A 234 -13.22 18.74 23.38
C ASP A 234 -14.08 18.88 22.10
N ASP A 235 -13.46 19.04 20.92
CA ASP A 235 -14.15 19.17 19.61
C ASP A 235 -13.39 18.40 18.51
N SER A 236 -13.59 17.08 18.48
CA SER A 236 -12.78 16.15 17.67
C SER A 236 -13.33 15.88 16.27
N TYR A 237 -14.41 16.53 15.83
CA TYR A 237 -15.06 16.17 14.55
C TYR A 237 -14.15 16.46 13.35
N ASP A 238 -13.66 17.71 13.24
CA ASP A 238 -12.73 18.10 12.19
C ASP A 238 -11.44 17.27 12.27
N MET A 239 -10.97 17.01 13.50
CA MET A 239 -9.75 16.26 13.73
C MET A 239 -9.89 14.77 13.39
N LYS A 240 -11.06 14.16 13.55
CA LYS A 240 -11.31 12.77 13.17
C LYS A 240 -11.14 12.57 11.66
N SER A 241 -11.75 13.44 10.85
CA SER A 241 -11.59 13.41 9.40
C SER A 241 -10.13 13.65 8.99
N LYS A 242 -9.45 14.59 9.66
CA LYS A 242 -8.03 14.86 9.42
C LYS A 242 -7.15 13.64 9.78
N MET A 243 -7.43 12.95 10.88
CA MET A 243 -6.71 11.71 11.26
C MET A 243 -6.91 10.59 10.23
N GLU A 244 -8.12 10.44 9.67
CA GLU A 244 -8.37 9.48 8.58
C GLU A 244 -7.56 9.85 7.33
N VAL A 245 -7.54 11.13 6.93
CA VAL A 245 -6.75 11.62 5.78
C VAL A 245 -5.24 11.46 6.01
N MET A 246 -4.77 11.71 7.23
CA MET A 246 -3.37 11.49 7.63
C MET A 246 -2.99 10.01 7.51
N LEU A 247 -3.84 9.11 8.01
CA LEU A 247 -3.62 7.66 7.89
C LEU A 247 -3.55 7.23 6.43
N GLN A 248 -4.45 7.74 5.58
CA GLN A 248 -4.39 7.49 4.13
C GLN A 248 -3.12 8.05 3.50
N SER A 249 -2.62 9.20 3.98
CA SER A 249 -1.35 9.77 3.52
C SER A 249 -0.17 8.88 3.91
N VAL A 250 -0.14 8.35 5.14
CA VAL A 250 0.87 7.36 5.58
C VAL A 250 0.81 6.12 4.69
N ILE A 251 -0.37 5.51 4.54
CA ILE A 251 -0.56 4.29 3.72
C ILE A 251 -0.11 4.52 2.28
N LYS A 252 -0.42 5.67 1.68
CA LYS A 252 0.02 5.99 0.31
C LYS A 252 1.53 6.08 0.19
N ILE A 253 2.21 6.76 1.12
CA ILE A 253 3.67 6.84 1.10
C ILE A 253 4.27 5.47 1.36
N GLU A 254 3.76 4.72 2.34
CA GLU A 254 4.23 3.38 2.68
C GLU A 254 4.05 2.42 1.50
N ASN A 255 2.89 2.41 0.85
CA ASN A 255 2.63 1.59 -0.33
C ASN A 255 3.51 2.00 -1.52
N ALA A 256 3.79 3.29 -1.71
CA ALA A 256 4.65 3.76 -2.79
C ALA A 256 6.12 3.45 -2.51
N CYS A 257 6.59 3.66 -1.28
CA CYS A 257 7.92 3.27 -0.81
C CYS A 257 8.08 1.75 -0.81
N PHE A 258 7.06 0.98 -0.45
CA PHE A 258 7.05 -0.48 -0.53
C PHE A 258 7.07 -0.89 -1.99
N SER A 259 6.19 -0.33 -2.82
CA SER A 259 6.16 -0.59 -4.26
C SER A 259 7.47 -0.22 -4.92
N VAL A 260 8.21 0.78 -4.46
CA VAL A 260 9.53 1.16 -5.00
C VAL A 260 10.71 0.55 -4.27
N HIS A 261 10.53 0.04 -3.05
CA HIS A 261 11.54 -0.79 -2.42
C HIS A 261 11.53 -2.16 -3.10
N VAL A 262 10.33 -2.72 -3.26
CA VAL A 262 10.02 -3.82 -4.17
C VAL A 262 10.54 -3.39 -5.56
N ARG A 263 10.13 -2.25 -6.17
CA ARG A 263 10.67 -1.72 -7.47
C ARG A 263 12.14 -1.36 -7.59
N GLY A 264 12.84 -1.21 -6.49
CA GLY A 264 14.25 -0.85 -6.41
C GLY A 264 15.12 -2.08 -6.22
N SER A 265 14.58 -3.13 -5.59
CA SER A 265 15.09 -4.51 -5.67
C SER A 265 14.80 -5.19 -7.01
N GLU A 266 14.21 -4.47 -7.96
CA GLU A 266 13.67 -4.96 -9.24
C GLU A 266 14.35 -4.38 -10.48
N TYR A 267 15.60 -3.91 -10.37
CA TYR A 267 16.43 -3.94 -11.55
C TYR A 267 16.77 -5.41 -11.86
N ILE A 268 15.90 -6.05 -12.64
CA ILE A 268 16.05 -7.43 -13.09
C ILE A 268 16.32 -7.43 -14.59
N PRO A 269 17.54 -7.76 -14.99
CA PRO A 269 17.75 -8.56 -16.16
C PRO A 269 17.33 -9.99 -15.78
N LEU A 270 16.21 -10.48 -16.33
CA LEU A 270 15.91 -11.92 -16.40
C LEU A 270 16.97 -12.70 -17.23
N LEU A 271 17.90 -11.94 -17.80
CA LEU A 271 18.92 -12.26 -18.79
C LEU A 271 20.16 -11.51 -18.31
N GLY A 272 21.00 -12.16 -17.49
CA GLY A 272 22.06 -11.50 -16.73
C GLY A 272 22.73 -10.34 -17.48
N ASP A 273 22.65 -9.15 -16.90
CA ASP A 273 23.60 -8.09 -17.22
C ASP A 273 24.82 -8.26 -16.31
N ASP A 274 26.00 -7.97 -16.86
CA ASP A 274 27.31 -7.98 -16.19
C ASP A 274 27.44 -6.92 -15.06
N ALA A 275 26.35 -6.49 -14.44
CA ALA A 275 26.36 -5.53 -13.34
C ALA A 275 26.52 -6.24 -11.97
N PRO A 276 27.50 -5.85 -11.14
CA PRO A 276 27.77 -6.49 -9.86
C PRO A 276 26.80 -5.99 -8.79
N THR A 277 25.55 -6.47 -8.80
CA THR A 277 24.57 -6.16 -7.75
C THR A 277 23.90 -7.38 -7.13
N SER A 278 24.50 -8.57 -7.23
CA SER A 278 24.15 -9.68 -6.34
C SER A 278 25.12 -9.72 -5.15
N PHE A 279 24.60 -9.57 -3.93
CA PHE A 279 25.26 -10.06 -2.73
C PHE A 279 25.24 -11.60 -2.77
N LEU A 280 25.98 -12.19 -3.72
CA LEU A 280 26.31 -13.60 -3.66
C LEU A 280 27.18 -13.81 -2.43
N LEU A 281 26.66 -14.53 -1.43
CA LEU A 281 27.53 -15.23 -0.48
C LEU A 281 28.50 -16.06 -1.33
N GLY A 282 29.82 -15.88 -1.15
CA GLY A 282 30.83 -16.54 -1.99
C GLY A 282 30.60 -18.05 -2.16
N GLU A 283 30.12 -18.70 -1.11
CA GLU A 283 29.73 -20.12 -1.09
C GLU A 283 28.63 -20.49 -2.12
N THR A 284 27.66 -19.61 -2.37
CA THR A 284 26.57 -19.85 -3.32
C THR A 284 27.08 -19.81 -4.76
N ARG A 285 28.03 -18.91 -5.05
CA ARG A 285 28.64 -18.80 -6.38
C ARG A 285 29.49 -20.04 -6.70
N ASP A 286 30.28 -20.48 -5.73
CA ASP A 286 31.12 -21.67 -5.86
C ASP A 286 30.26 -22.92 -6.09
N LEU A 287 29.16 -23.06 -5.34
CA LEU A 287 28.20 -24.16 -5.54
C LEU A 287 27.66 -24.15 -6.97
N ILE A 288 27.08 -23.04 -7.44
CA ILE A 288 26.47 -22.95 -8.77
C ILE A 288 27.47 -23.29 -9.88
N SER A 289 28.70 -22.80 -9.76
CA SER A 289 29.77 -23.06 -10.74
C SER A 289 30.19 -24.54 -10.83
N SER A 290 29.91 -25.33 -9.80
CA SER A 290 30.22 -26.77 -9.75
C SER A 290 29.10 -27.67 -10.27
N LEU A 291 27.90 -27.14 -10.48
CA LEU A 291 26.75 -27.93 -10.90
C LEU A 291 26.79 -28.26 -12.40
N PRO A 292 26.24 -29.41 -12.83
CA PRO A 292 26.00 -29.67 -14.24
C PRO A 292 25.16 -28.55 -14.86
N SER A 293 25.61 -28.00 -15.99
CA SER A 293 24.88 -26.97 -16.73
C SER A 293 24.56 -27.40 -18.16
N GLU A 294 23.48 -26.85 -18.71
CA GLU A 294 23.03 -27.08 -20.09
C GLU A 294 22.61 -25.76 -20.71
N LYS A 295 22.69 -25.67 -22.05
CA LYS A 295 22.19 -24.50 -22.76
C LYS A 295 20.65 -24.50 -22.70
N GLY A 296 20.08 -23.43 -22.15
CA GLY A 296 18.64 -23.25 -22.11
C GLY A 296 18.08 -22.67 -23.42
N TRP A 297 16.78 -22.83 -23.64
CA TRP A 297 16.07 -22.15 -24.73
C TRP A 297 15.50 -20.79 -24.29
N LEU A 298 15.10 -20.66 -23.02
CA LEU A 298 14.57 -19.42 -22.45
C LEU A 298 15.68 -18.50 -21.90
N VAL A 299 16.75 -19.11 -21.38
CA VAL A 299 17.92 -18.43 -20.81
C VAL A 299 19.19 -19.08 -21.37
N SER A 300 20.33 -18.38 -21.32
CA SER A 300 21.59 -18.87 -21.86
C SER A 300 22.03 -20.21 -21.24
N GLN A 301 21.95 -20.34 -19.90
CA GLN A 301 22.29 -21.57 -19.19
C GLN A 301 21.28 -21.90 -18.07
N ILE A 302 21.10 -23.21 -17.85
CA ILE A 302 20.36 -23.79 -16.73
C ILE A 302 21.27 -24.74 -15.95
N TYR A 303 21.06 -24.86 -14.64
CA TYR A 303 21.88 -25.65 -13.73
C TYR A 303 21.06 -26.75 -13.07
N GLN A 304 21.64 -27.93 -12.92
CA GLN A 304 20.99 -29.06 -12.26
C GLN A 304 21.27 -29.05 -10.76
N PHE A 305 20.22 -28.86 -9.95
CA PHE A 305 20.27 -28.91 -8.49
C PHE A 305 19.18 -29.85 -7.97
N GLN A 306 19.53 -30.76 -7.05
CA GLN A 306 18.60 -31.74 -6.47
C GLN A 306 17.74 -32.49 -7.51
N GLY A 307 18.33 -32.83 -8.65
CA GLY A 307 17.66 -33.55 -9.74
C GLY A 307 16.68 -32.70 -10.56
N ARG A 308 16.73 -31.37 -10.45
CA ARG A 308 15.91 -30.42 -11.20
C ARG A 308 16.74 -29.34 -11.88
N TRP A 309 16.23 -28.81 -12.98
CA TRP A 309 16.91 -27.77 -13.76
C TRP A 309 16.36 -26.38 -13.43
N HIS A 310 17.25 -25.46 -13.07
CA HIS A 310 16.90 -24.11 -12.66
C HIS A 310 17.69 -23.08 -13.45
N THR A 311 17.11 -21.88 -13.61
CA THR A 311 17.91 -20.71 -13.98
C THR A 311 18.79 -20.31 -12.79
N GLU A 312 19.86 -19.59 -13.04
CA GLU A 312 20.76 -19.13 -11.97
C GLU A 312 20.02 -18.35 -10.88
N ALA A 313 19.18 -17.38 -11.28
CA ALA A 313 18.40 -16.56 -10.37
C ALA A 313 17.47 -17.40 -9.48
N LEU A 314 16.71 -18.33 -10.09
CA LEU A 314 15.82 -19.19 -9.31
C LEU A 314 16.59 -20.11 -8.37
N LEU A 315 17.74 -20.64 -8.80
CA LEU A 315 18.56 -21.50 -7.94
C LEU A 315 19.07 -20.77 -6.70
N GLN A 316 19.56 -19.53 -6.85
CA GLN A 316 19.96 -18.69 -5.72
C GLN A 316 18.79 -18.48 -4.75
N GLY A 317 17.62 -18.13 -5.28
CA GLY A 317 16.39 -17.97 -4.50
C GLY A 317 15.98 -19.25 -3.75
N ILE A 318 16.09 -20.41 -4.39
CA ILE A 318 15.78 -21.72 -3.79
C ILE A 318 16.75 -22.04 -2.65
N LEU A 319 18.05 -21.81 -2.83
CA LEU A 319 19.06 -22.07 -1.80
C LEU A 319 18.81 -21.22 -0.55
N THR A 320 18.50 -19.94 -0.73
CA THR A 320 18.13 -19.04 0.37
C THR A 320 16.81 -19.45 1.00
N CYS A 321 15.80 -19.78 0.20
CA CYS A 321 14.49 -20.25 0.65
C CYS A 321 14.60 -21.51 1.54
N GLN A 322 15.37 -22.51 1.12
CA GLN A 322 15.59 -23.73 1.91
C GLN A 322 16.26 -23.45 3.26
N LYS A 323 17.21 -22.50 3.32
CA LYS A 323 17.94 -22.13 4.54
C LYS A 323 17.07 -21.33 5.52
N HIS A 324 16.33 -20.34 5.01
CA HIS A 324 15.75 -19.29 5.83
C HIS A 324 14.24 -19.43 6.05
N PHE A 325 13.50 -20.05 5.12
CA PHE A 325 12.05 -20.11 5.25
C PHE A 325 11.59 -20.96 6.44
N LYS A 326 10.71 -20.35 7.26
CA LYS A 326 10.07 -20.99 8.41
C LYS A 326 8.55 -21.05 8.18
N ALA A 327 8.09 -22.24 7.81
CA ALA A 327 6.67 -22.55 7.70
C ALA A 327 5.97 -22.43 9.05
N LYS A 328 4.71 -22.02 9.03
CA LYS A 328 3.75 -22.12 10.12
C LYS A 328 2.66 -23.12 9.73
N ASP A 329 2.07 -23.80 10.71
CA ASP A 329 1.02 -24.80 10.46
C ASP A 329 -0.21 -24.24 9.74
N SER A 330 -0.44 -22.93 9.85
CA SER A 330 -1.52 -22.20 9.18
C SER A 330 -1.23 -21.79 7.74
N ASP A 331 -0.01 -22.00 7.25
CA ASP A 331 0.37 -21.52 5.92
C ASP A 331 -0.36 -22.29 4.83
N ILE A 332 -0.66 -21.60 3.74
CA ILE A 332 -1.19 -22.18 2.51
C ILE A 332 -0.18 -21.92 1.40
N ILE A 333 0.37 -23.01 0.85
CA ILE A 333 1.37 -22.98 -0.20
C ILE A 333 0.75 -23.50 -1.49
N LEU A 334 0.64 -22.61 -2.48
CA LEU A 334 0.23 -22.96 -3.83
C LEU A 334 1.45 -23.44 -4.59
N VAL A 335 1.44 -24.67 -5.09
CA VAL A 335 2.53 -25.20 -5.90
C VAL A 335 2.04 -25.44 -7.31
N THR A 336 2.80 -24.99 -8.29
CA THR A 336 2.52 -25.27 -9.69
C THR A 336 3.84 -25.50 -10.43
N ASN A 337 3.84 -26.31 -11.49
CA ASN A 337 4.84 -26.08 -12.52
C ASN A 337 4.62 -24.70 -13.17
N PRO A 338 5.66 -24.05 -13.70
CA PRO A 338 5.48 -22.80 -14.43
C PRO A 338 4.44 -22.98 -15.55
N LYS A 339 3.46 -22.06 -15.59
CA LYS A 339 2.38 -22.02 -16.61
C LYS A 339 1.31 -23.11 -16.50
N SER A 340 1.19 -23.76 -15.34
CA SER A 340 0.09 -24.68 -15.02
C SER A 340 -1.12 -24.01 -14.35
N GLY A 341 -1.38 -22.72 -14.61
CA GLY A 341 -2.55 -22.01 -14.06
C GLY A 341 -2.28 -21.21 -12.78
N THR A 342 -1.02 -20.91 -12.47
CA THR A 342 -0.58 -20.19 -11.26
C THR A 342 -1.34 -18.89 -11.01
N THR A 343 -1.48 -18.02 -12.02
CA THR A 343 -2.18 -16.73 -11.88
C THR A 343 -3.62 -16.93 -11.46
N TRP A 344 -4.31 -17.90 -12.05
CA TRP A 344 -5.70 -18.17 -11.76
C TRP A 344 -5.89 -18.80 -10.37
N LEU A 345 -5.03 -19.76 -10.02
CA LEU A 345 -5.03 -20.37 -8.68
C LEU A 345 -4.75 -19.34 -7.59
N LYS A 346 -3.78 -18.44 -7.80
CA LYS A 346 -3.49 -17.31 -6.90
C LYS A 346 -4.73 -16.46 -6.68
N SER A 347 -5.41 -16.04 -7.74
CA SER A 347 -6.64 -15.23 -7.65
C SER A 347 -7.75 -15.96 -6.89
N LEU A 348 -8.03 -17.21 -7.26
CA LEU A 348 -9.11 -18.00 -6.65
C LEU A 348 -8.89 -18.20 -5.15
N VAL A 349 -7.70 -18.67 -4.76
CA VAL A 349 -7.41 -18.94 -3.35
C VAL A 349 -7.29 -17.66 -2.55
N PHE A 350 -6.73 -16.58 -3.12
CA PHE A 350 -6.68 -15.28 -2.44
C PHE A 350 -8.07 -14.71 -2.17
N ALA A 351 -8.95 -14.71 -3.17
CA ALA A 351 -10.33 -14.26 -3.03
C ALA A 351 -11.09 -15.14 -2.01
N LEU A 352 -10.87 -16.46 -2.08
CA LEU A 352 -11.49 -17.43 -1.17
C LEU A 352 -11.15 -17.18 0.30
N ILE A 353 -9.87 -17.05 0.65
CA ILE A 353 -9.47 -16.88 2.06
C ILE A 353 -9.76 -15.48 2.59
N ASN A 354 -9.88 -14.49 1.72
CA ASN A 354 -10.13 -13.10 2.10
C ASN A 354 -11.59 -12.66 1.90
N ARG A 355 -12.51 -13.54 1.49
CA ARG A 355 -13.89 -13.19 1.12
C ARG A 355 -14.69 -12.41 2.17
N HIS A 356 -14.37 -12.59 3.46
CA HIS A 356 -14.99 -11.81 4.55
C HIS A 356 -14.32 -10.45 4.79
N LYS A 357 -12.99 -10.37 4.55
CA LYS A 357 -12.20 -9.13 4.71
C LYS A 357 -12.39 -8.19 3.53
N PHE A 358 -12.49 -8.75 2.33
CA PHE A 358 -12.73 -8.07 1.08
C PHE A 358 -13.94 -8.73 0.39
N PRO A 359 -15.17 -8.35 0.75
CA PRO A 359 -16.37 -8.88 0.09
C PRO A 359 -16.32 -8.61 -1.42
N VAL A 360 -16.62 -9.64 -2.22
CA VAL A 360 -16.59 -9.54 -3.69
C VAL A 360 -17.52 -8.44 -4.21
N SER A 361 -18.65 -8.21 -3.53
CA SER A 361 -19.64 -7.19 -3.86
C SER A 361 -19.23 -5.74 -3.56
N SER A 362 -18.13 -5.51 -2.83
CA SER A 362 -17.73 -4.18 -2.37
C SER A 362 -17.17 -3.26 -3.47
N GLY A 363 -16.68 -3.81 -4.59
CA GLY A 363 -16.00 -3.04 -5.64
C GLY A 363 -14.56 -2.63 -5.29
N ASP A 364 -14.12 -2.84 -4.04
CA ASP A 364 -12.78 -2.49 -3.53
C ASP A 364 -11.88 -3.73 -3.33
N HIS A 365 -12.22 -4.85 -3.99
CA HIS A 365 -11.46 -6.09 -3.84
C HIS A 365 -10.03 -5.92 -4.36
N PRO A 366 -8.97 -6.34 -3.63
CA PRO A 366 -7.57 -6.12 -4.04
C PRO A 366 -7.21 -6.60 -5.44
N LEU A 367 -7.82 -7.70 -5.91
CA LEU A 367 -7.63 -8.21 -7.28
C LEU A 367 -8.04 -7.23 -8.39
N LEU A 368 -8.88 -6.22 -8.10
CA LEU A 368 -9.30 -5.21 -9.07
C LEU A 368 -8.23 -4.14 -9.32
N VAL A 369 -7.34 -3.93 -8.34
CA VAL A 369 -6.33 -2.85 -8.35
C VAL A 369 -4.90 -3.38 -8.17
N THR A 370 -4.71 -4.68 -8.00
CA THR A 370 -3.38 -5.29 -7.82
C THR A 370 -3.32 -6.64 -8.51
N ASN A 371 -2.24 -6.87 -9.28
CA ASN A 371 -2.02 -8.13 -9.97
C ASN A 371 -1.89 -9.31 -8.97
N PRO A 372 -2.46 -10.49 -9.26
CA PRO A 372 -2.42 -11.64 -8.36
C PRO A 372 -1.01 -12.08 -7.92
N HIS A 373 0.01 -11.84 -8.75
CA HIS A 373 1.39 -12.18 -8.43
C HIS A 373 2.02 -11.31 -7.34
N LEU A 374 1.46 -10.11 -7.09
CA LEU A 374 1.87 -9.23 -5.98
C LEU A 374 1.14 -9.55 -4.68
N LEU A 375 -0.11 -10.03 -4.77
CA LEU A 375 -0.91 -10.40 -3.60
C LEU A 375 -0.47 -11.73 -2.99
N VAL A 376 0.04 -12.64 -3.82
CA VAL A 376 0.54 -13.96 -3.40
C VAL A 376 2.03 -14.07 -3.74
N PRO A 377 2.93 -13.84 -2.77
CA PRO A 377 4.37 -13.81 -3.02
C PRO A 377 4.90 -15.12 -3.57
N PHE A 378 5.85 -15.01 -4.50
CA PHE A 378 6.57 -16.13 -5.09
C PHE A 378 7.85 -16.40 -4.30
N MET A 379 7.91 -17.51 -3.58
CA MET A 379 8.90 -17.74 -2.51
C MET A 379 10.36 -17.57 -2.97
N GLU A 380 10.77 -18.33 -3.97
CA GLU A 380 12.14 -18.28 -4.49
C GLU A 380 12.46 -16.96 -5.19
N GLY A 381 11.49 -16.29 -5.82
CA GLY A 381 11.70 -14.95 -6.39
C GLY A 381 11.95 -13.90 -5.31
N VAL A 382 11.14 -13.91 -4.25
CA VAL A 382 11.31 -13.00 -3.11
C VAL A 382 12.66 -13.21 -2.42
N TYR A 383 13.07 -14.47 -2.19
CA TYR A 383 14.37 -14.75 -1.56
C TYR A 383 15.58 -14.50 -2.47
N TYR A 384 15.39 -14.51 -3.80
CA TYR A 384 16.42 -14.10 -4.74
C TYR A 384 16.65 -12.58 -4.66
N GLU A 385 15.58 -11.79 -4.69
CA GLU A 385 15.66 -10.31 -4.68
C GLU A 385 15.97 -9.73 -3.31
N SER A 386 15.37 -10.31 -2.26
CA SER A 386 15.46 -9.88 -0.87
C SER A 386 15.77 -11.08 0.03
N PRO A 387 17.05 -11.51 0.10
CA PRO A 387 17.45 -12.68 0.88
C PRO A 387 17.07 -12.60 2.36
N ASP A 388 17.00 -11.39 2.91
CA ASP A 388 16.65 -11.10 4.30
C ASP A 388 15.14 -10.86 4.51
N PHE A 389 14.29 -11.09 3.49
CA PHE A 389 12.85 -10.87 3.59
C PHE A 389 12.22 -11.77 4.66
N ASP A 390 11.60 -11.16 5.65
CA ASP A 390 10.89 -11.90 6.70
C ASP A 390 9.43 -12.19 6.31
N PHE A 391 9.20 -13.41 5.81
CA PHE A 391 7.85 -13.93 5.54
C PHE A 391 6.94 -13.96 6.78
N SER A 392 7.45 -13.77 7.99
CA SER A 392 6.63 -13.67 9.20
C SER A 392 5.79 -12.38 9.26
N LEU A 393 6.18 -11.35 8.50
CA LEU A 393 5.49 -10.05 8.42
C LEU A 393 4.23 -10.08 7.54
N LEU A 394 4.02 -11.13 6.76
CA LEU A 394 2.83 -11.28 5.91
C LEU A 394 1.56 -11.48 6.76
N PRO A 395 0.41 -10.97 6.31
CA PRO A 395 -0.86 -11.13 7.03
C PRO A 395 -1.26 -12.60 7.14
N PHE A 396 -1.98 -12.92 8.21
CA PHE A 396 -2.46 -14.26 8.52
C PHE A 396 -3.87 -14.53 7.96
N PRO A 397 -4.16 -15.75 7.44
CA PRO A 397 -3.22 -16.82 7.14
C PRO A 397 -2.30 -16.46 5.96
N ARG A 398 -1.04 -16.90 6.01
CA ARG A 398 -0.08 -16.57 4.94
C ARG A 398 -0.37 -17.42 3.72
N LEU A 399 -0.61 -16.75 2.59
CA LEU A 399 -0.76 -17.37 1.28
C LEU A 399 0.48 -17.05 0.44
N MET A 400 1.11 -18.08 -0.12
CA MET A 400 2.29 -17.95 -0.97
C MET A 400 2.29 -18.99 -2.08
N ASN A 401 3.18 -18.81 -3.04
CA ASN A 401 3.34 -19.72 -4.16
C ASN A 401 4.80 -20.06 -4.43
N THR A 402 5.05 -21.26 -4.93
CA THR A 402 6.37 -21.72 -5.37
C THR A 402 6.29 -22.65 -6.59
N HIS A 403 7.41 -22.78 -7.30
CA HIS A 403 7.66 -23.77 -8.35
C HIS A 403 8.68 -24.83 -7.93
N ILE A 404 9.04 -24.86 -6.64
CA ILE A 404 9.95 -25.86 -6.07
C ILE A 404 9.29 -27.25 -6.08
N SER A 405 10.07 -28.29 -6.40
CA SER A 405 9.62 -29.68 -6.35
C SER A 405 9.42 -30.16 -4.92
N HIS A 406 8.64 -31.22 -4.69
CA HIS A 406 8.28 -31.65 -3.33
C HIS A 406 9.53 -32.01 -2.50
N LEU A 407 10.47 -32.73 -3.11
CA LEU A 407 11.72 -33.14 -2.45
C LEU A 407 12.63 -31.96 -2.10
N SER A 408 12.48 -30.84 -2.81
CA SER A 408 13.31 -29.64 -2.64
C SER A 408 12.63 -28.57 -1.78
N LEU A 409 11.44 -28.83 -1.24
CA LEU A 409 10.78 -27.89 -0.32
C LEU A 409 11.62 -27.68 0.95
N PRO A 410 11.54 -26.48 1.59
CA PRO A 410 12.18 -26.26 2.89
C PRO A 410 11.74 -27.30 3.92
N GLU A 411 12.66 -27.77 4.77
CA GLU A 411 12.34 -28.81 5.76
C GLU A 411 11.21 -28.40 6.70
N SER A 412 11.12 -27.11 7.05
CA SER A 412 10.01 -26.58 7.85
C SER A 412 8.63 -26.78 7.19
N VAL A 413 8.55 -26.71 5.85
CA VAL A 413 7.33 -27.01 5.08
C VAL A 413 7.02 -28.49 5.18
N LYS A 414 8.02 -29.37 5.04
CA LYS A 414 7.83 -30.83 5.13
C LYS A 414 7.41 -31.29 6.52
N SER A 415 7.91 -30.67 7.59
CA SER A 415 7.63 -31.06 8.98
C SER A 415 6.40 -30.38 9.61
N SER A 416 5.94 -29.24 9.09
CA SER A 416 4.77 -28.52 9.62
C SER A 416 3.43 -29.12 9.16
N SER A 417 2.32 -28.60 9.68
CA SER A 417 0.96 -28.96 9.26
C SER A 417 0.38 -28.03 8.19
N CYS A 418 1.22 -27.21 7.54
CA CYS A 418 0.78 -26.30 6.48
C CYS A 418 0.10 -27.06 5.33
N LYS A 419 -0.78 -26.37 4.61
CA LYS A 419 -1.54 -26.94 3.49
C LYS A 419 -0.87 -26.64 2.16
N ILE A 420 -0.75 -27.65 1.31
CA ILE A 420 -0.20 -27.53 -0.04
C ILE A 420 -1.32 -27.78 -1.05
N VAL A 421 -1.54 -26.83 -1.96
CA VAL A 421 -2.44 -27.01 -3.11
C VAL A 421 -1.59 -27.06 -4.37
N TYR A 422 -1.46 -28.25 -4.94
CA TYR A 422 -0.72 -28.48 -6.17
C TYR A 422 -1.66 -28.40 -7.38
N CYS A 423 -1.35 -27.55 -8.36
CA CYS A 423 -2.07 -27.49 -9.62
C CYS A 423 -1.21 -27.99 -10.79
N CYS A 424 -1.66 -29.10 -11.37
CA CYS A 424 -1.09 -29.72 -12.55
C CYS A 424 -1.81 -29.24 -13.81
N ARG A 425 -1.16 -29.29 -14.96
CA ARG A 425 -1.79 -29.05 -16.26
C ARG A 425 -1.27 -30.07 -17.25
N ASN A 426 -2.05 -30.37 -18.29
CA ASN A 426 -1.60 -31.22 -19.39
C ASN A 426 -0.22 -30.74 -19.91
N PRO A 427 0.79 -31.63 -20.04
CA PRO A 427 2.14 -31.24 -20.41
C PRO A 427 2.23 -30.48 -21.74
N LYS A 428 1.38 -30.82 -22.73
CA LYS A 428 1.36 -30.16 -24.03
C LYS A 428 0.88 -28.71 -23.91
N ASP A 429 -0.21 -28.49 -23.19
CA ASP A 429 -0.75 -27.14 -22.95
C ASP A 429 0.18 -26.29 -22.07
N MET A 430 0.78 -26.90 -21.05
CA MET A 430 1.78 -26.24 -20.21
C MET A 430 2.99 -25.82 -21.04
N PHE A 431 3.55 -26.74 -21.84
CA PHE A 431 4.69 -26.49 -22.72
C PHE A 431 4.38 -25.33 -23.67
N VAL A 432 3.27 -25.38 -24.39
CA VAL A 432 2.89 -24.30 -25.33
C VAL A 432 2.67 -22.98 -24.61
N SER A 433 2.05 -23.00 -23.42
CA SER A 433 1.90 -21.79 -22.63
C SER A 433 3.23 -21.19 -22.18
N LEU A 434 4.23 -22.02 -21.91
CA LEU A 434 5.56 -21.59 -21.54
C LEU A 434 6.39 -21.17 -22.74
N TRP A 435 6.24 -21.85 -23.88
CA TRP A 435 6.82 -21.46 -25.16
C TRP A 435 6.47 -20.03 -25.55
N HIS A 436 5.17 -19.71 -25.59
CA HIS A 436 4.68 -18.37 -25.91
C HIS A 436 5.09 -17.33 -24.87
N PHE A 437 5.09 -17.70 -23.59
CA PHE A 437 5.55 -16.81 -22.52
C PHE A 437 7.05 -16.51 -22.67
N GLY A 438 7.83 -17.53 -22.99
CA GLY A 438 9.27 -17.41 -23.21
C GLY A 438 9.62 -16.58 -24.43
N LYS A 439 8.90 -16.72 -25.55
CA LYS A 439 9.11 -15.86 -26.73
C LYS A 439 8.87 -14.37 -26.46
N LYS A 440 8.01 -14.01 -25.49
CA LYS A 440 7.85 -12.61 -25.05
C LYS A 440 9.02 -12.10 -24.19
N LEU A 441 9.77 -13.00 -23.56
CA LEU A 441 10.81 -12.68 -22.58
C LEU A 441 12.24 -12.97 -23.08
N ALA A 442 12.37 -13.75 -24.15
CA ALA A 442 13.64 -14.28 -24.61
C ALA A 442 14.56 -13.16 -25.12
N PRO A 443 15.87 -13.23 -24.82
CA PRO A 443 16.88 -12.36 -25.41
C PRO A 443 16.94 -12.61 -26.92
N GLN A 444 17.47 -11.65 -27.67
CA GLN A 444 17.73 -11.85 -29.11
C GLN A 444 18.56 -13.13 -29.38
N GLU A 445 19.46 -13.49 -28.46
CA GLU A 445 20.34 -14.67 -28.55
C GLU A 445 19.61 -16.02 -28.61
N THR A 446 18.44 -16.12 -28.00
CA THR A 446 17.63 -17.35 -28.02
C THR A 446 16.30 -17.18 -28.77
N ALA A 447 16.08 -16.02 -29.39
CA ALA A 447 14.88 -15.71 -30.16
C ALA A 447 14.63 -16.70 -31.31
N ASP A 448 15.70 -17.25 -31.90
CA ASP A 448 15.63 -18.20 -33.03
C ASP A 448 15.68 -19.68 -32.59
N TYR A 449 15.56 -19.97 -31.29
CA TYR A 449 15.49 -21.36 -30.83
C TYR A 449 14.25 -22.05 -31.45
N PRO A 450 14.40 -23.22 -32.11
CA PRO A 450 13.31 -23.91 -32.78
C PRO A 450 12.45 -24.69 -31.77
N ILE A 451 11.14 -24.75 -32.02
CA ILE A 451 10.19 -25.40 -31.09
C ILE A 451 10.44 -26.89 -30.97
N GLU A 452 10.90 -27.55 -32.03
CA GLU A 452 11.24 -28.97 -32.09
C GLU A 452 12.33 -29.32 -31.07
N LYS A 453 13.39 -28.50 -31.01
CA LYS A 453 14.47 -28.67 -30.02
C LYS A 453 13.99 -28.37 -28.60
N ALA A 454 13.02 -27.49 -28.44
CA ALA A 454 12.48 -27.17 -27.12
C ALA A 454 11.59 -28.31 -26.60
N VAL A 455 10.80 -28.93 -27.47
CA VAL A 455 10.04 -30.16 -27.17
C VAL A 455 10.99 -31.31 -26.85
N GLU A 456 12.07 -31.49 -27.63
CA GLU A 456 13.08 -32.50 -27.36
C GLU A 456 13.70 -32.31 -25.96
N ALA A 457 14.15 -31.10 -25.64
CA ALA A 457 14.71 -30.78 -24.32
C ALA A 457 13.69 -30.99 -23.19
N PHE A 458 12.42 -30.64 -23.43
CA PHE A 458 11.32 -30.88 -22.51
C PHE A 458 11.11 -32.39 -22.24
N CYS A 459 11.07 -33.22 -23.28
CA CYS A 459 10.96 -34.69 -23.18
C CYS A 459 12.16 -35.34 -22.50
N GLN A 460 13.36 -34.78 -22.68
CA GLN A 460 14.56 -35.21 -21.95
C GLN A 460 14.59 -34.72 -20.49
N GLY A 461 13.65 -33.85 -20.09
CA GLY A 461 13.57 -33.26 -18.77
C GLY A 461 14.56 -32.12 -18.51
N LYS A 462 15.37 -31.73 -19.51
CA LYS A 462 16.37 -30.65 -19.45
C LYS A 462 15.73 -29.29 -19.73
N PHE A 463 14.83 -28.90 -18.86
CA PHE A 463 13.98 -27.73 -19.04
C PHE A 463 13.71 -27.08 -17.67
N ILE A 464 13.41 -25.78 -17.60
CA ILE A 464 13.20 -25.07 -16.33
C ILE A 464 12.12 -25.75 -15.47
N ALA A 465 12.45 -26.03 -14.21
CA ALA A 465 11.67 -26.85 -13.25
C ALA A 465 11.49 -28.33 -13.64
N GLY A 466 12.12 -28.77 -14.73
CA GLY A 466 12.10 -30.15 -15.22
C GLY A 466 13.08 -31.06 -14.46
N PRO A 467 12.91 -32.39 -14.56
CA PRO A 467 11.93 -33.08 -15.42
C PRO A 467 10.48 -32.89 -14.96
N PHE A 468 9.58 -32.58 -15.91
CA PHE A 468 8.18 -32.27 -15.62
C PHE A 468 7.46 -33.43 -14.93
N TRP A 469 7.64 -34.64 -15.44
CA TRP A 469 6.93 -35.83 -14.95
C TRP A 469 7.28 -36.12 -13.49
N ASP A 470 8.57 -36.09 -13.14
CA ASP A 470 9.04 -36.27 -11.77
C ASP A 470 8.49 -35.17 -10.84
N HIS A 471 8.46 -33.91 -11.30
CA HIS A 471 7.86 -32.82 -10.53
C HIS A 471 6.38 -33.09 -10.25
N VAL A 472 5.61 -33.60 -11.21
CA VAL A 472 4.19 -33.91 -11.01
C VAL A 472 4.00 -35.13 -10.11
N LEU A 473 4.73 -36.21 -10.37
CA LEU A 473 4.59 -37.47 -9.64
C LEU A 473 4.94 -37.32 -8.16
N GLU A 474 5.94 -36.49 -7.84
CA GLU A 474 6.26 -36.16 -6.46
C GLU A 474 5.06 -35.63 -5.67
N TYR A 475 4.32 -34.66 -6.23
CA TYR A 475 3.12 -34.12 -5.57
C TYR A 475 1.92 -35.05 -5.68
N TRP A 476 1.83 -35.84 -6.75
CA TRP A 476 0.80 -36.87 -6.90
C TRP A 476 0.90 -37.91 -5.77
N TYR A 477 2.06 -38.54 -5.60
CA TYR A 477 2.26 -39.52 -4.54
C TYR A 477 2.15 -38.88 -3.15
N ALA A 478 2.68 -37.67 -2.94
CA ALA A 478 2.50 -36.96 -1.67
C ALA A 478 1.02 -36.69 -1.33
N SER A 479 0.18 -36.45 -2.34
CA SER A 479 -1.28 -36.29 -2.14
C SER A 479 -1.99 -37.58 -1.76
N LEU A 480 -1.49 -38.73 -2.24
CA LEU A 480 -2.01 -40.04 -1.87
C LEU A 480 -1.55 -40.45 -0.47
N GLU A 481 -0.30 -40.17 -0.14
CA GLU A 481 0.31 -40.50 1.16
C GLU A 481 -0.25 -39.63 2.29
N ASN A 482 -0.44 -38.33 2.06
CA ASN A 482 -0.95 -37.40 3.06
C ASN A 482 -1.98 -36.43 2.46
N PRO A 483 -3.22 -36.91 2.22
CA PRO A 483 -4.29 -36.10 1.62
C PRO A 483 -4.76 -34.94 2.52
N ASN A 484 -4.42 -34.96 3.81
CA ASN A 484 -4.67 -33.85 4.72
C ASN A 484 -3.66 -32.71 4.55
N LYS A 485 -2.52 -32.95 3.91
CA LYS A 485 -1.44 -31.98 3.73
C LYS A 485 -1.27 -31.51 2.29
N VAL A 486 -1.49 -32.40 1.32
CA VAL A 486 -1.31 -32.11 -0.10
C VAL A 486 -2.61 -32.38 -0.86
N LEU A 487 -3.17 -31.34 -1.47
CA LEU A 487 -4.29 -31.45 -2.40
C LEU A 487 -3.77 -31.36 -3.83
N PHE A 488 -4.04 -32.40 -4.62
CA PHE A 488 -3.78 -32.40 -6.05
C PHE A 488 -5.02 -31.96 -6.83
N VAL A 489 -4.84 -30.99 -7.72
CA VAL A 489 -5.87 -30.43 -8.61
C VAL A 489 -5.30 -30.38 -10.04
N THR A 490 -6.12 -30.67 -11.05
CA THR A 490 -5.76 -30.43 -12.44
C THR A 490 -6.39 -29.13 -12.95
N TYR A 491 -5.68 -28.38 -13.78
CA TYR A 491 -6.17 -27.17 -14.43
C TYR A 491 -7.39 -27.48 -15.30
N GLU A 492 -7.43 -28.66 -15.91
CA GLU A 492 -8.52 -29.15 -16.74
C GLU A 492 -9.80 -29.36 -15.92
N GLU A 493 -9.73 -30.00 -14.76
CA GLU A 493 -10.89 -30.16 -13.85
C GLU A 493 -11.30 -28.82 -13.24
N LEU A 494 -10.33 -28.03 -12.79
CA LEU A 494 -10.57 -26.69 -12.27
C LEU A 494 -11.28 -25.82 -13.32
N LYS A 495 -10.94 -25.94 -14.60
CA LYS A 495 -11.64 -25.24 -15.69
C LYS A 495 -13.02 -25.83 -16.00
N LYS A 496 -13.14 -27.15 -16.02
CA LYS A 496 -14.39 -27.85 -16.37
C LYS A 496 -15.48 -27.65 -15.32
N GLN A 497 -15.12 -27.65 -14.04
CA GLN A 497 -16.06 -27.57 -12.90
C GLN A 497 -15.52 -26.61 -11.82
N THR A 498 -15.28 -25.36 -12.18
CA THR A 498 -14.64 -24.36 -11.31
C THR A 498 -15.25 -24.28 -9.91
N GLU A 499 -16.58 -24.18 -9.79
CA GLU A 499 -17.22 -24.06 -8.48
C GLU A 499 -17.02 -25.31 -7.61
N VAL A 500 -16.97 -26.50 -8.20
CA VAL A 500 -16.77 -27.76 -7.48
C VAL A 500 -15.34 -27.82 -6.93
N GLU A 501 -14.35 -27.55 -7.76
CA GLU A 501 -12.95 -27.55 -7.33
C GLU A 501 -12.64 -26.42 -6.34
N VAL A 502 -13.25 -25.23 -6.49
CA VAL A 502 -13.10 -24.15 -5.50
C VAL A 502 -13.70 -24.55 -4.14
N LYS A 503 -14.86 -25.23 -4.11
CA LYS A 503 -15.42 -25.78 -2.87
C LYS A 503 -14.50 -26.82 -2.25
N ARG A 504 -13.96 -27.75 -3.07
CA ARG A 504 -13.01 -28.77 -2.63
C ARG A 504 -11.73 -28.16 -2.04
N ILE A 505 -11.19 -27.13 -2.68
CA ILE A 505 -10.04 -26.37 -2.16
C ILE A 505 -10.40 -25.70 -0.83
N ALA A 506 -11.57 -25.07 -0.72
CA ALA A 506 -12.04 -24.40 0.49
C ALA A 506 -12.17 -25.36 1.67
N GLU A 507 -12.76 -26.54 1.46
CA GLU A 507 -12.85 -27.59 2.47
C GLU A 507 -11.46 -28.05 2.93
N PHE A 508 -10.55 -28.30 1.98
CA PHE A 508 -9.20 -28.77 2.27
C PHE A 508 -8.37 -27.78 3.11
N ILE A 509 -8.45 -26.48 2.81
CA ILE A 509 -7.73 -25.42 3.55
C ILE A 509 -8.46 -24.99 4.84
N GLY A 510 -9.64 -25.56 5.14
CA GLY A 510 -10.37 -25.32 6.38
C GLY A 510 -11.22 -24.03 6.37
N CYS A 511 -11.57 -23.51 5.20
CA CYS A 511 -12.45 -22.35 5.05
C CYS A 511 -13.66 -22.65 4.13
N GLY A 512 -14.24 -23.84 4.29
CA GLY A 512 -15.43 -24.29 3.54
C GLY A 512 -16.57 -23.26 3.56
N PHE A 513 -17.45 -23.38 2.57
CA PHE A 513 -18.58 -22.47 2.41
C PHE A 513 -19.75 -22.85 3.34
N THR A 514 -20.41 -21.84 3.90
CA THR A 514 -21.70 -22.03 4.58
C THR A 514 -22.85 -22.11 3.55
N ALA A 515 -24.04 -22.54 3.99
CA ALA A 515 -25.21 -22.66 3.11
C ALA A 515 -25.66 -21.33 2.48
N GLU A 516 -25.27 -20.20 3.07
CA GLU A 516 -25.62 -18.85 2.61
C GLU A 516 -24.57 -18.23 1.68
N GLU A 517 -23.37 -18.82 1.59
CA GLU A 517 -22.28 -18.27 0.77
C GLU A 517 -22.31 -18.79 -0.67
N GLU A 518 -22.24 -17.85 -1.62
CA GLU A 518 -22.20 -18.19 -3.05
C GLU A 518 -20.76 -18.22 -3.60
N VAL A 519 -20.36 -19.40 -4.09
CA VAL A 519 -19.05 -19.61 -4.73
C VAL A 519 -18.97 -18.93 -6.10
N SER A 520 -20.12 -18.76 -6.75
CA SER A 520 -20.29 -18.14 -8.06
C SER A 520 -19.64 -16.74 -8.13
N GLU A 521 -19.74 -15.94 -7.07
CA GLU A 521 -19.19 -14.58 -7.03
C GLU A 521 -17.66 -14.58 -7.04
N ILE A 522 -17.02 -15.47 -6.27
CA ILE A 522 -15.56 -15.64 -6.30
C ILE A 522 -15.10 -16.10 -7.69
N VAL A 523 -15.80 -17.08 -8.27
CA VAL A 523 -15.49 -17.62 -9.60
C VAL A 523 -15.63 -16.53 -10.68
N LYS A 524 -16.68 -15.71 -10.60
CA LYS A 524 -16.93 -14.60 -11.52
C LYS A 524 -15.85 -13.53 -11.43
N LEU A 525 -15.49 -13.10 -10.22
CA LEU A 525 -14.40 -12.15 -9.98
C LEU A 525 -13.06 -12.67 -10.52
N CYS A 526 -12.79 -13.96 -10.34
CA CYS A 526 -11.53 -14.57 -10.75
C CYS A 526 -11.57 -15.14 -12.18
N SER A 527 -12.62 -14.90 -12.95
CA SER A 527 -12.74 -15.39 -14.33
C SER A 527 -11.63 -14.84 -15.22
N PHE A 528 -11.30 -15.57 -16.28
CA PHE A 528 -10.27 -15.13 -17.22
C PHE A 528 -10.66 -13.78 -17.86
N GLU A 529 -11.92 -13.63 -18.25
CA GLU A 529 -12.49 -12.43 -18.83
C GLU A 529 -12.40 -11.26 -17.86
N SER A 530 -12.79 -11.45 -16.59
CA SER A 530 -12.69 -10.40 -15.57
C SER A 530 -11.24 -10.00 -15.37
N LEU A 531 -10.35 -10.93 -15.01
CA LEU A 531 -8.96 -10.61 -14.67
C LEU A 531 -8.19 -10.01 -15.86
N SER A 532 -8.33 -10.57 -17.06
CA SER A 532 -7.62 -10.07 -18.26
C SER A 532 -8.12 -8.70 -18.72
N SER A 533 -9.36 -8.32 -18.35
CA SER A 533 -9.94 -7.03 -18.71
C SER A 533 -9.48 -5.87 -17.83
N LEU A 534 -8.92 -6.15 -16.64
CA LEU A 534 -8.49 -5.12 -15.68
C LEU A 534 -7.25 -4.37 -16.17
N GLU A 535 -7.22 -3.05 -15.97
CA GLU A 535 -6.10 -2.20 -16.40
C GLU A 535 -4.78 -2.63 -15.77
N VAL A 536 -4.78 -3.02 -14.48
CA VAL A 536 -3.59 -3.52 -13.77
C VAL A 536 -3.00 -4.81 -14.35
N ASN A 537 -3.78 -5.52 -15.17
CA ASN A 537 -3.35 -6.73 -15.86
C ASN A 537 -3.04 -6.48 -17.34
N LYS A 538 -3.61 -5.44 -17.96
CA LYS A 538 -3.31 -5.03 -19.35
C LYS A 538 -2.05 -4.18 -19.47
N GLN A 539 -1.89 -3.21 -18.56
CA GLN A 539 -0.88 -2.17 -18.64
C GLN A 539 -0.20 -2.05 -17.28
N GLY A 540 0.79 -2.92 -17.06
CA GLY A 540 1.53 -3.00 -15.82
C GLY A 540 2.82 -3.78 -16.02
N LYS A 541 3.75 -3.59 -15.09
CA LYS A 541 5.01 -4.32 -15.03
C LYS A 541 5.13 -4.89 -13.62
N LEU A 542 5.30 -6.20 -13.54
CA LEU A 542 5.61 -6.87 -12.30
C LEU A 542 7.02 -6.51 -11.84
N PRO A 543 7.30 -6.86 -10.58
CA PRO A 543 8.58 -6.65 -10.00
C PRO A 543 9.79 -6.98 -10.86
N ASN A 544 9.87 -8.24 -11.21
CA ASN A 544 10.88 -8.82 -12.09
C ASN A 544 10.90 -8.33 -13.54
N GLY A 545 10.24 -7.21 -13.82
CA GLY A 545 10.19 -6.56 -15.11
C GLY A 545 9.27 -7.22 -16.12
N ILE A 546 8.54 -8.27 -15.73
CA ILE A 546 7.60 -8.96 -16.63
C ILE A 546 6.34 -8.12 -16.79
N GLU A 547 5.94 -7.82 -18.02
CA GLU A 547 4.67 -7.17 -18.27
C GLU A 547 3.49 -8.00 -17.75
N THR A 548 2.55 -7.37 -17.06
CA THR A 548 1.39 -8.06 -16.47
C THR A 548 0.51 -8.74 -17.53
N ASN A 549 0.50 -8.20 -18.75
CA ASN A 549 -0.23 -8.78 -19.88
C ASN A 549 0.35 -10.15 -20.31
N ALA A 550 1.63 -10.44 -20.00
CA ALA A 550 2.29 -11.67 -20.40
C ALA A 550 1.70 -12.91 -19.69
N PHE A 551 0.98 -12.70 -18.58
CA PHE A 551 0.32 -13.77 -17.83
C PHE A 551 -1.04 -14.18 -18.43
N PHE A 552 -1.62 -13.37 -19.31
CA PHE A 552 -2.92 -13.61 -19.93
C PHE A 552 -2.76 -13.86 -21.44
N ARG A 553 -3.23 -15.01 -21.93
CA ARG A 553 -3.13 -15.40 -23.36
C ARG A 553 -4.46 -15.85 -23.94
N LYS A 554 -4.86 -17.09 -23.63
CA LYS A 554 -6.15 -17.68 -24.04
C LYS A 554 -6.97 -18.21 -22.87
N GLY A 555 -6.31 -18.67 -21.79
CA GLY A 555 -7.01 -19.27 -20.65
C GLY A 555 -7.73 -20.59 -20.99
N GLU A 556 -7.30 -21.31 -22.03
CA GLU A 556 -7.96 -22.49 -22.59
C GLU A 556 -7.18 -23.80 -22.43
N THR A 557 -7.91 -24.91 -22.47
CA THR A 557 -7.39 -26.29 -22.57
C THR A 557 -7.40 -26.72 -24.04
N GLY A 558 -6.44 -27.56 -24.46
CA GLY A 558 -6.31 -27.99 -25.85
C GLY A 558 -5.69 -26.96 -26.79
N GLY A 559 -5.18 -25.85 -26.27
CA GLY A 559 -4.52 -24.80 -27.06
C GLY A 559 -3.19 -25.24 -27.66
N TRP A 560 -2.66 -26.39 -27.25
CA TRP A 560 -1.50 -27.02 -27.88
C TRP A 560 -1.72 -27.40 -29.34
N ARG A 561 -2.97 -27.70 -29.75
CA ARG A 561 -3.32 -28.11 -31.12
C ARG A 561 -3.04 -27.01 -32.16
N ASP A 562 -3.03 -25.76 -31.73
CA ASP A 562 -2.75 -24.61 -32.60
C ASP A 562 -1.24 -24.36 -32.80
N THR A 563 -0.37 -25.04 -32.06
CA THR A 563 1.07 -24.72 -32.00
C THR A 563 1.97 -25.92 -32.24
N LEU A 564 1.62 -27.10 -31.73
CA LEU A 564 2.39 -28.32 -31.92
C LEU A 564 1.91 -29.07 -33.17
N SER A 565 2.83 -29.58 -33.96
CA SER A 565 2.52 -30.63 -34.94
C SER A 565 2.10 -31.92 -34.22
N GLU A 566 1.39 -32.80 -34.93
CA GLU A 566 1.03 -34.13 -34.40
C GLU A 566 2.27 -34.89 -33.91
N SER A 567 3.36 -34.89 -34.68
CA SER A 567 4.61 -35.55 -34.30
C SER A 567 5.23 -35.04 -32.99
N LEU A 568 5.16 -33.73 -32.71
CA LEU A 568 5.67 -33.15 -31.47
C LEU A 568 4.73 -33.43 -30.29
N ALA A 569 3.41 -33.40 -30.52
CA ALA A 569 2.43 -33.78 -29.53
C ALA A 569 2.59 -35.25 -29.13
N ASP A 570 2.74 -36.14 -30.11
CA ASP A 570 2.95 -37.58 -29.89
C ASP A 570 4.24 -37.87 -29.13
N ALA A 571 5.30 -37.09 -29.35
CA ALA A 571 6.54 -37.21 -28.59
C ALA A 571 6.32 -36.93 -27.08
N ILE A 572 5.53 -35.91 -26.76
CA ILE A 572 5.17 -35.56 -25.38
C ILE A 572 4.23 -36.61 -24.78
N ASP A 573 3.24 -37.06 -25.56
CA ASP A 573 2.27 -38.07 -25.11
C ASP A 573 2.96 -39.40 -24.79
N ARG A 574 3.81 -39.90 -25.69
CA ARG A 574 4.60 -41.13 -25.46
C ARG A 574 5.47 -41.03 -24.22
N THR A 575 6.15 -39.90 -24.01
CA THR A 575 6.96 -39.67 -22.80
C THR A 575 6.07 -39.63 -21.56
N THR A 576 4.87 -39.06 -21.66
CA THR A 576 3.91 -39.00 -20.56
C THR A 576 3.36 -40.37 -20.20
N GLU A 577 2.99 -41.19 -21.18
CA GLU A 577 2.55 -42.57 -20.96
C GLU A 577 3.65 -43.42 -20.34
N GLU A 578 4.89 -43.28 -20.81
CA GLU A 578 6.05 -43.99 -20.24
C GLU A 578 6.28 -43.59 -18.78
N LYS A 579 6.33 -42.28 -18.49
CA LYS A 579 6.67 -41.79 -17.15
C LYS A 579 5.55 -41.94 -16.14
N PHE A 580 4.29 -41.79 -16.55
CA PHE A 580 3.14 -41.93 -15.66
C PHE A 580 2.60 -43.36 -15.61
N GLY A 581 3.14 -44.27 -16.43
CA GLY A 581 2.82 -45.70 -16.40
C GLY A 581 2.85 -46.26 -14.98
N GLY A 582 1.72 -46.82 -14.53
CA GLY A 582 1.58 -47.42 -13.20
C GLY A 582 1.32 -46.44 -12.05
N SER A 583 1.40 -45.12 -12.25
CA SER A 583 1.17 -44.13 -11.18
C SER A 583 -0.30 -43.94 -10.80
N GLY A 584 -1.22 -44.32 -11.69
CA GLY A 584 -2.66 -44.02 -11.56
C GLY A 584 -3.05 -42.61 -12.01
N LEU A 585 -2.10 -41.71 -12.25
CA LEU A 585 -2.36 -40.38 -12.78
C LEU A 585 -2.66 -40.43 -14.28
N LYS A 586 -3.81 -39.86 -14.67
CA LYS A 586 -4.22 -39.72 -16.07
C LYS A 586 -4.72 -38.31 -16.32
N PHE A 587 -4.35 -37.72 -17.46
CA PHE A 587 -4.95 -36.46 -17.90
C PHE A 587 -6.25 -36.74 -18.65
N SER A 588 -7.25 -35.91 -18.40
CA SER A 588 -8.45 -35.87 -19.24
C SER A 588 -8.07 -35.34 -20.62
N CYS A 589 -8.52 -36.03 -21.68
CA CYS A 589 -8.30 -35.61 -23.08
C CYS A 589 -9.12 -34.38 -23.47
#